data_AF-A0A7W0UIA9-F1
#
_entry.id   AF-A0A7W0UIA9-F1
#
_cell.length_a   1.000
_cell.length_b   1.000
_cell.length_c   1.000
_cell.angle_alpha   90.00
_cell.angle_beta   90.00
_cell.angle_gamma   90.00
#
_symmetry.space_group_name_H-M   'P 1'
#
loop_
_entity.id
_entity.type
_entity.pdbx_description
1 polymer ?
#
loop_
_entity_poly.entity_id
_entity_poly.type
_entity_poly.pdbx_seq_one_letter_code
_entity_poly.pdbx_strand_id
1 'polypeptide(L)'
;ITGAGWGLLFGFLIRGMRITRSAVVPVGVVFGMLAMLVMSFVVLPAVAGLFDSGPPIRDMPSMVGWGTFSLEHAIFGLVLGLVGLAIASRSATNKAIVPIGSSR
;
A
#
# COMPACT_ATOMS: atom_id res chain seq x y z
N ILE A 1 -8.59 9.81 2.88
CA ILE A 1 -8.12 9.19 4.14
C ILE A 1 -7.66 7.75 3.91
N THR A 2 -8.46 6.92 3.24
CA THR A 2 -8.16 5.51 2.93
C THR A 2 -6.78 5.27 2.30
N GLY A 3 -6.44 5.95 1.20
CA GLY A 3 -5.13 5.75 0.53
C GLY A 3 -3.92 6.08 1.41
N ALA A 4 -4.00 7.16 2.20
CA ALA A 4 -2.94 7.55 3.13
C ALA A 4 -2.81 6.55 4.29
N GLY A 5 -3.92 6.01 4.80
CA GLY A 5 -3.93 5.00 5.86
C GLY A 5 -3.25 3.70 5.43
N TRP A 6 -3.59 3.18 4.24
CA TRP A 6 -2.94 2.00 3.67
C TRP A 6 -1.45 2.24 3.36
N GLY A 7 -1.10 3.43 2.90
CA GLY A 7 0.30 3.81 2.67
C GLY A 7 1.14 3.89 3.94
N LEU A 8 0.56 4.38 5.04
CA LEU A 8 1.22 4.35 6.36
C LEU A 8 1.44 2.92 6.84
N LEU A 9 0.42 2.06 6.75
CA LEU A 9 0.53 0.65 7.14
C LEU A 9 1.65 -0.06 6.36
N PHE A 10 1.71 0.18 5.05
CA PHE A 10 2.77 -0.35 4.21
C PHE A 10 4.17 0.17 4.59
N GLY A 11 4.30 1.47 4.86
CA GLY A 11 5.55 2.07 5.32
C GLY A 11 6.05 1.45 6.63
N PHE A 12 5.14 1.22 7.60
CA PHE A 12 5.45 0.51 8.83
C PHE A 12 5.88 -0.94 8.56
N LEU A 13 5.20 -1.63 7.65
CA LEU A 13 5.52 -3.01 7.28
C LEU A 13 6.94 -3.11 6.71
N ILE A 14 7.29 -2.28 5.73
CA ILE A 14 8.66 -2.25 5.15
C ILE A 14 9.70 -1.96 6.23
N ARG A 15 9.45 -0.96 7.08
CA ARG A 15 10.37 -0.54 8.14
C ARG A 15 10.58 -1.66 9.16
N GLY A 16 9.50 -2.30 9.61
CA GLY A 16 9.52 -3.34 10.63
C GLY A 16 10.16 -4.63 10.14
N MET A 17 9.86 -5.04 8.90
CA MET A 17 10.38 -6.28 8.31
C MET A 17 11.78 -6.13 7.70
N ARG A 18 12.36 -4.92 7.70
CA ARG A 18 13.68 -4.61 7.12
C ARG A 18 13.81 -5.09 5.67
N ILE A 19 12.74 -4.92 4.89
CA ILE A 19 12.68 -5.37 3.50
C ILE A 19 13.82 -4.74 2.69
N THR A 20 14.52 -5.57 1.90
CA THR A 20 15.59 -5.10 1.01
C THR A 20 15.03 -4.22 -0.10
N ARG A 21 15.83 -3.28 -0.61
CA ARG A 21 15.38 -2.31 -1.64
C ARG A 21 14.76 -2.99 -2.87
N SER A 22 15.36 -4.09 -3.33
CA SER A 22 14.87 -4.86 -4.47
C SER A 22 13.51 -5.52 -4.22
N ALA A 23 13.19 -5.83 -2.96
CA ALA A 23 11.93 -6.46 -2.58
C ALA A 23 10.80 -5.46 -2.28
N VAL A 24 11.08 -4.16 -2.14
CA VAL A 24 10.06 -3.15 -1.80
C VAL A 24 8.91 -3.10 -2.82
N VAL A 25 9.23 -3.13 -4.12
CA VAL A 25 8.24 -3.07 -5.19
C VAL A 25 7.36 -4.33 -5.25
N PRO A 26 7.90 -5.56 -5.33
CA PRO A 26 7.06 -6.76 -5.33
C PRO A 26 6.25 -6.91 -4.04
N VAL A 27 6.79 -6.51 -2.89
CA VAL A 27 6.02 -6.48 -1.62
C VAL A 27 4.88 -5.48 -1.69
N GLY A 28 5.06 -4.33 -2.37
CA GLY A 28 3.99 -3.38 -2.66
C GLY A 28 2.84 -4.01 -3.44
N VAL A 29 3.13 -4.72 -4.52
CA VAL A 29 2.11 -5.41 -5.33
C VAL A 29 1.35 -6.45 -4.50
N VAL A 30 2.07 -7.30 -3.74
CA VAL A 30 1.45 -8.29 -2.85
C VAL A 30 0.58 -7.61 -1.80
N PHE A 31 1.05 -6.52 -1.21
CA PHE A 31 0.27 -5.74 -0.24
C PHE A 31 -1.01 -5.16 -0.85
N GLY A 32 -0.95 -4.65 -2.09
CA GLY A 32 -2.13 -4.19 -2.83
C GLY A 32 -3.16 -5.30 -3.03
N MET A 33 -2.71 -6.51 -3.37
CA MET A 33 -3.58 -7.69 -3.48
C MET A 33 -4.16 -8.13 -2.13
N LEU A 34 -3.39 -8.04 -1.04
CA LEU A 34 -3.92 -8.31 0.29
C LEU A 34 -4.98 -7.27 0.70
N ALA A 35 -4.74 -5.99 0.40
CA ALA A 35 -5.73 -4.94 0.64
C ALA A 35 -7.02 -5.18 -0.16
N MET A 36 -6.91 -5.65 -1.40
CA MET A 36 -8.05 -6.06 -2.24
C MET A 36 -8.90 -7.13 -1.55
N LEU A 37 -8.26 -8.18 -1.02
CA LEU A 37 -8.95 -9.26 -0.32
C LEU A 37 -9.61 -8.76 0.97
N VAL A 38 -8.88 -7.98 1.77
CA VAL A 38 -9.42 -7.39 3.01
C VAL A 38 -10.61 -6.47 2.72
N MET A 39 -10.53 -5.66 1.66
CA MET A 39 -11.64 -4.80 1.25
C MET A 39 -12.85 -5.61 0.82
N SER A 40 -12.65 -6.61 -0.04
CA SER A 40 -13.72 -7.41 -0.62
C SER A 40 -14.49 -8.22 0.42
N PHE A 41 -13.77 -8.81 1.38
CA PHE A 41 -14.36 -9.80 2.28
C PHE A 41 -14.64 -9.29 3.69
N VAL A 42 -14.04 -8.16 4.09
CA VAL A 42 -14.17 -7.65 5.46
C VAL A 42 -14.69 -6.22 5.46
N VAL A 43 -13.98 -5.28 4.83
CA VAL A 43 -14.29 -3.86 4.98
C VAL A 43 -15.57 -3.48 4.25
N LEU A 44 -15.72 -3.82 2.97
CA LEU A 44 -16.91 -3.47 2.20
C LEU A 44 -18.19 -4.08 2.78
N PRO A 45 -18.24 -5.37 3.16
CA PRO A 45 -19.41 -5.94 3.83
C PRO A 45 -19.72 -5.28 5.18
N ALA A 46 -18.70 -5.01 6.00
CA ALA A 46 -18.90 -4.37 7.30
C ALA A 46 -19.41 -2.93 7.15
N VAL A 47 -18.85 -2.15 6.24
CA VAL A 47 -19.25 -0.77 5.95
C VAL A 47 -20.67 -0.74 5.38
N ALA A 48 -21.00 -1.64 4.46
CA ALA A 48 -22.35 -1.74 3.90
C ALA A 48 -23.41 -2.00 4.99
N GLY A 49 -23.10 -2.87 5.97
CA GLY A 49 -23.98 -3.13 7.11
C GLY A 49 -24.05 -1.97 8.11
N LEU A 50 -22.96 -1.24 8.32
CA LEU A 50 -22.93 -0.12 9.28
C LEU A 50 -23.67 1.13 8.78
N PHE A 51 -23.59 1.41 7.48
CA PHE A 51 -24.15 2.61 6.86
C PHE A 51 -25.41 2.32 6.03
N ASP A 52 -25.99 1.12 6.15
CA ASP A 52 -27.14 0.63 5.38
C ASP A 52 -27.01 0.91 3.86
N SER A 53 -25.78 0.82 3.36
CA SER A 53 -25.43 1.24 1.99
C SER A 53 -25.74 0.17 0.93
N GLY A 54 -26.27 -0.97 1.38
CA GLY A 54 -26.81 -2.02 0.52
C GLY A 54 -25.80 -2.70 -0.42
N PRO A 55 -26.32 -3.37 -1.47
CA PRO A 55 -25.53 -4.11 -2.46
C PRO A 55 -24.43 -3.31 -3.18
N PRO A 56 -24.60 -2.00 -3.51
CA PRO A 56 -23.58 -1.25 -4.24
C PRO A 56 -22.19 -1.20 -3.58
N ILE A 57 -22.14 -1.13 -2.26
CA ILE A 57 -20.88 -1.13 -1.51
C ILE A 57 -20.40 -2.57 -1.29
N ARG A 58 -21.30 -3.46 -0.88
CA ARG A 58 -20.96 -4.85 -0.54
C ARG A 58 -20.42 -5.62 -1.74
N ASP A 59 -21.05 -5.46 -2.90
CA ASP A 59 -20.84 -6.29 -4.08
C ASP A 59 -20.00 -5.54 -5.15
N MET A 60 -19.34 -4.44 -4.76
CA MET A 60 -18.53 -3.60 -5.63
C MET A 60 -17.51 -4.38 -6.48
N PRO A 61 -16.78 -5.40 -5.96
CA PRO A 61 -15.84 -6.18 -6.78
C PRO A 61 -16.52 -6.90 -7.95
N SER A 62 -17.74 -7.41 -7.74
CA SER A 62 -18.53 -8.08 -8.78
C SER A 62 -19.13 -7.09 -9.78
N MET A 63 -19.51 -5.90 -9.31
CA MET A 63 -20.08 -4.85 -10.18
C MET A 63 -19.06 -4.27 -11.17
N VAL A 64 -17.83 -4.02 -10.72
CA VAL A 64 -16.75 -3.52 -11.59
C VAL A 64 -16.02 -4.64 -12.34
N GLY A 65 -16.21 -5.88 -11.90
CA GLY A 65 -15.54 -7.07 -12.40
C GLY A 65 -14.24 -7.37 -11.65
N TRP A 66 -14.08 -8.63 -11.24
CA TRP A 66 -12.92 -9.10 -10.46
C TRP A 66 -11.58 -8.85 -11.14
N GLY A 67 -11.52 -8.92 -12.48
CA GLY A 67 -10.31 -8.62 -13.24
C GLY A 67 -9.87 -7.17 -13.09
N THR A 68 -10.78 -6.22 -13.35
CA THR A 68 -10.55 -4.78 -13.19
C THR A 68 -10.19 -4.44 -11.75
N PHE A 69 -10.97 -4.94 -10.79
CA PHE A 69 -10.73 -4.68 -9.36
C PHE A 69 -9.37 -5.18 -8.90
N SER A 70 -8.96 -6.37 -9.34
CA SER A 70 -7.63 -6.92 -9.05
C SER A 70 -6.52 -6.08 -9.68
N LEU A 71 -6.70 -5.65 -10.93
CA LEU A 71 -5.72 -4.84 -11.65
C LEU A 71 -5.51 -3.47 -10.98
N GLU A 72 -6.59 -2.80 -10.59
CA GLU A 72 -6.53 -1.53 -9.87
C GLU A 72 -5.74 -1.66 -8.56
N HIS A 73 -5.94 -2.75 -7.82
CA HIS A 73 -5.23 -3.00 -6.57
C HIS A 73 -3.77 -3.41 -6.79
N ALA A 74 -3.47 -4.15 -7.86
CA ALA A 74 -2.10 -4.45 -8.25
C ALA A 74 -1.35 -3.18 -8.63
N ILE A 75 -1.98 -2.27 -9.39
CA ILE A 75 -1.42 -0.96 -9.75
C ILE A 75 -1.25 -0.09 -8.50
N PHE A 76 -2.24 -0.06 -7.60
CA PHE A 76 -2.12 0.63 -6.32
C PHE A 76 -0.90 0.14 -5.53
N GLY A 77 -0.75 -1.18 -5.38
CA GLY A 77 0.39 -1.80 -4.72
C GLY A 77 1.73 -1.49 -5.41
N LEU A 78 1.76 -1.53 -6.74
CA LEU A 78 2.93 -1.17 -7.55
C LEU A 78 3.36 0.28 -7.28
N VAL A 79 2.44 1.24 -7.41
CA VAL A 79 2.70 2.66 -7.16
C VAL A 79 3.20 2.86 -5.73
N LEU A 80 2.59 2.18 -4.76
CA LEU A 80 2.99 2.28 -3.37
C LEU A 80 4.41 1.74 -3.13
N GLY A 81 4.76 0.61 -3.75
CA GLY A 81 6.12 0.07 -3.75
C GLY A 81 7.13 1.01 -4.39
N LEU A 82 6.80 1.63 -5.53
CA LEU A 82 7.66 2.61 -6.20
C LEU A 82 7.88 3.86 -5.34
N VAL A 83 6.83 4.39 -4.71
CA VAL A 83 6.93 5.52 -3.78
C VAL A 83 7.79 5.16 -2.56
N GLY A 84 7.57 3.98 -1.98
CA GLY A 84 8.39 3.49 -0.86
C GLY A 84 9.87 3.37 -1.23
N LEU A 85 10.16 2.82 -2.41
CA LEU A 85 11.53 2.72 -2.92
C LEU A 85 12.16 4.10 -3.15
N ALA A 86 11.42 5.05 -3.72
CA ALA A 86 11.87 6.42 -3.94
C ALA A 86 12.24 7.12 -2.61
N ILE A 87 11.40 6.98 -1.58
CA ILE A 87 11.65 7.54 -0.24
C ILE A 87 12.88 6.90 0.41
N ALA A 88 13.00 5.57 0.35
CA ALA A 88 14.16 4.85 0.86
C ALA A 88 15.47 5.26 0.15
N SER A 89 15.38 5.55 -1.15
CA SER A 89 16.51 5.96 -1.97
C SER A 89 16.98 7.37 -1.62
N ARG A 90 16.06 8.33 -1.50
CA ARG A 90 16.36 9.71 -1.06
C ARG A 90 17.04 9.75 0.30
N SER A 91 16.59 8.92 1.23
CA SER A 91 17.16 8.84 2.59
C SER A 91 18.61 8.39 2.60
N ALA A 92 19.02 7.52 1.67
CA ALA A 92 20.43 7.10 1.56
C ALA A 92 21.30 8.16 0.89
N THR A 93 20.80 8.84 -0.15
CA THR A 93 21.52 9.93 -0.79
C THR A 93 21.81 11.07 0.19
N ASN A 94 20.82 11.47 1.00
CA ASN A 94 21.03 12.50 2.03
C ASN A 94 22.06 12.11 3.10
N LYS A 95 22.13 10.83 3.49
CA LYS A 95 23.19 10.35 4.40
C LYS A 95 24.59 10.43 3.78
N ALA A 96 24.71 10.20 2.48
CA ALA A 96 26.00 10.25 1.77
C ALA A 96 26.51 11.69 1.55
N ILE A 97 25.61 12.67 1.42
CA ILE A 97 25.93 14.10 1.21
C ILE A 97 26.33 14.81 2.52
N VAL A 98 26.10 14.19 3.69
CA VAL A 98 26.66 14.64 4.97
C VAL A 98 27.86 13.76 5.38
N PRO A 99 29.04 13.85 4.74
CA PRO A 99 30.24 13.23 5.25
C PRO A 99 30.97 14.21 6.20
N ILE A 100 31.11 13.78 7.46
CA ILE A 100 32.22 14.11 8.37
C ILE A 100 32.54 15.60 8.52
N GLY A 101 31.73 16.32 9.29
CA GLY A 101 31.96 17.73 9.60
C GLY A 101 31.46 18.14 10.98
N SER A 102 31.59 17.29 12.00
CA SER A 102 31.47 17.71 13.39
C SER A 102 32.30 16.83 14.32
N SER A 103 33.62 16.98 14.25
CA SER A 103 34.45 16.89 15.45
C SER A 103 34.83 18.31 15.86
N ARG A 104 34.14 18.83 16.87
CA ARG A 104 34.73 19.77 17.83
C ARG A 104 34.47 19.19 19.20
#